data_AF-M3UUD9-F1
#
_entry.id   AF-M3UUD9-F1
#
_cell.length_a   1.000
_cell.length_b   1.000
_cell.length_c   1.000
_cell.angle_alpha   90.00
_cell.angle_beta   90.00
_cell.angle_gamma   90.00
#
_symmetry.space_group_name_H-M   'P 1'
#
loop_
_entity.id
_entity.type
_entity.pdbx_description
1 polymer ?
#
loop_
_entity_poly.entity_id
_entity_poly.type
_entity_poly.pdbx_seq_one_letter_code
_entity_poly.pdbx_strand_id
1 'polypeptide(L)'
;MRNRTRVVAGTIVAAGLAGASLTAVGDAAADGFPGGPYCRGPAKVMAESALSQVVICPVQGPTGWGYSGKAKTTGNWIDVNGATQDQFGRFHAYNNGYTYHVHREYLHITAPDGTTVSYEPWTYYVQR
;
A
#
# COMPACT_ATOMS: atom_id res chain seq x y z
N MET A 1 44.65 -27.35 -40.02
CA MET A 1 43.28 -27.41 -40.56
C MET A 1 42.32 -27.62 -39.39
N ARG A 2 41.26 -26.81 -39.28
CA ARG A 2 40.19 -26.89 -38.25
C ARG A 2 39.03 -27.73 -38.79
N ASN A 3 38.48 -28.65 -37.98
CA ASN A 3 37.05 -28.95 -37.83
C ASN A 3 36.86 -30.04 -36.75
N ARG A 4 36.41 -29.70 -35.54
CA ARG A 4 35.02 -29.63 -35.06
C ARG A 4 34.33 -31.00 -34.95
N THR A 5 34.43 -31.61 -33.76
CA THR A 5 33.46 -32.61 -33.28
C THR A 5 32.94 -32.14 -31.93
N ARG A 6 31.62 -31.92 -31.86
CA ARG A 6 30.89 -31.50 -30.66
C ARG A 6 30.82 -32.69 -29.68
N VAL A 7 31.30 -32.51 -28.45
CA VAL A 7 30.99 -33.40 -27.34
C VAL A 7 29.63 -32.99 -26.80
N VAL A 8 28.65 -33.89 -26.91
CA VAL A 8 27.28 -33.69 -26.41
C VAL A 8 27.10 -34.49 -25.13
N ALA A 9 26.61 -33.77 -24.11
CA ALA A 9 25.84 -34.20 -22.93
C ALA A 9 26.46 -35.23 -21.98
N GLY A 10 27.06 -34.70 -20.90
CA GLY A 10 27.33 -35.45 -19.67
C GLY A 10 26.04 -35.72 -18.87
N THR A 11 25.93 -36.99 -18.49
CA THR A 11 25.44 -37.55 -17.21
C THR A 11 24.42 -36.79 -16.35
N ILE A 12 23.33 -37.53 -16.09
CA ILE A 12 22.30 -37.34 -15.07
C ILE A 12 22.94 -37.22 -13.68
N VAL A 13 22.58 -36.17 -12.94
CA VAL A 13 22.69 -36.13 -11.47
C VAL A 13 21.29 -35.92 -10.90
N ALA A 14 20.86 -36.92 -10.13
CA ALA A 14 19.60 -36.91 -9.40
C ALA A 14 19.72 -36.12 -8.10
N ALA A 15 18.62 -35.44 -7.77
CA ALA A 15 18.08 -35.11 -6.44
C ALA A 15 18.95 -34.32 -5.44
N GLY A 16 18.46 -33.13 -5.06
CA GLY A 16 18.82 -32.52 -3.78
C GLY A 16 18.69 -31.00 -3.73
N LEU A 17 17.45 -30.49 -3.69
CA LEU A 17 16.96 -29.41 -2.82
C LEU A 17 15.67 -28.86 -3.43
N ALA A 18 14.58 -29.16 -2.75
CA ALA A 18 13.27 -28.60 -2.98
C ALA A 18 13.30 -27.07 -2.81
N GLY A 19 12.44 -26.39 -3.57
CA GLY A 19 11.88 -25.12 -3.13
C GLY A 19 12.42 -23.84 -3.78
N ALA A 20 12.77 -23.85 -5.06
CA ALA A 20 12.58 -22.63 -5.85
C ALA A 20 11.11 -22.57 -6.27
N SER A 21 10.22 -22.31 -5.31
CA SER A 21 8.90 -21.77 -5.65
C SER A 21 9.16 -20.46 -6.38
N LEU A 22 9.07 -20.51 -7.71
CA LEU A 22 8.60 -19.37 -8.50
C LEU A 22 7.28 -18.97 -7.84
N THR A 23 7.33 -18.09 -6.85
CA THR A 23 6.14 -17.36 -6.45
C THR A 23 5.74 -16.62 -7.69
N ALA A 24 4.70 -17.12 -8.35
CA ALA A 24 3.90 -16.31 -9.24
C ALA A 24 3.48 -15.10 -8.40
N VAL A 25 4.28 -14.04 -8.46
CA VAL A 25 3.80 -12.69 -8.19
C VAL A 25 2.86 -12.46 -9.37
N GLY A 26 1.65 -13.00 -9.26
CA GLY A 26 0.55 -12.42 -10.01
C GLY A 26 0.59 -10.96 -9.62
N ASP A 27 0.83 -10.08 -10.58
CA ASP A 27 0.73 -8.64 -10.37
C ASP A 27 -0.67 -8.41 -9.81
N ALA A 28 -0.75 -8.33 -8.49
CA ALA A 28 -2.01 -8.15 -7.82
C ALA A 28 -2.53 -6.81 -8.31
N ALA A 29 -3.77 -6.78 -8.82
CA ALA A 29 -4.27 -5.64 -9.56
C ALA A 29 -4.08 -4.36 -8.74
N ALA A 30 -3.53 -3.32 -9.39
CA ALA A 30 -3.46 -1.98 -8.81
C ALA A 30 -4.88 -1.52 -8.43
N ASP A 31 -4.98 -0.84 -7.30
CA ASP A 31 -6.27 -0.51 -6.69
C ASP A 31 -6.26 0.92 -6.14
N GLY A 32 -7.38 1.62 -6.23
CA GLY A 32 -7.44 3.03 -5.88
C GLY A 32 -8.60 3.79 -6.51
N PHE A 33 -8.58 5.11 -6.37
CA PHE A 33 -9.60 5.99 -6.91
C PHE A 33 -9.23 6.49 -8.31
N PRO A 34 -10.18 6.59 -9.26
CA PRO A 34 -9.93 7.22 -10.56
C PRO A 34 -9.44 8.67 -10.39
N GLY A 35 -8.23 8.97 -10.89
CA GLY A 35 -7.60 10.28 -10.73
C GLY A 35 -7.26 10.66 -9.28
N GLY A 36 -7.27 9.68 -8.37
CA GLY A 36 -7.05 9.83 -6.93
C GLY A 36 -5.95 8.91 -6.40
N PRO A 37 -5.83 8.79 -5.08
CA PRO A 37 -4.87 7.90 -4.42
C PRO A 37 -4.98 6.47 -4.93
N TYR A 38 -3.84 5.82 -5.14
CA TYR A 38 -3.76 4.45 -5.63
C TYR A 38 -2.57 3.69 -5.07
N CYS A 39 -2.72 2.38 -5.01
CA CYS A 39 -1.68 1.42 -4.68
C CYS A 39 -1.21 0.70 -5.93
N ARG A 40 0.07 0.32 -5.96
CA ARG A 40 0.64 -0.56 -7.01
C ARG A 40 0.16 -2.03 -6.91
N GLY A 41 -0.67 -2.34 -5.93
CA GLY A 41 -1.34 -3.61 -5.73
C GLY A 41 -2.66 -3.38 -4.96
N PRO A 42 -3.25 -4.41 -4.35
CA PRO A 42 -4.50 -4.29 -3.61
C PRO A 42 -4.37 -3.31 -2.45
N ALA A 43 -5.29 -2.35 -2.38
CA ALA A 43 -5.38 -1.45 -1.26
C ALA A 43 -5.89 -2.18 -0.02
N LYS A 44 -5.28 -1.93 1.14
CA LYS A 44 -5.76 -2.43 2.42
C LYS A 44 -7.02 -1.71 2.85
N VAL A 45 -7.05 -0.40 2.65
CA VAL A 45 -8.21 0.46 2.86
C VAL A 45 -8.36 1.38 1.66
N MET A 46 -9.60 1.55 1.21
CA MET A 46 -9.99 2.67 0.37
C MET A 46 -11.18 3.35 1.02
N ALA A 47 -11.05 4.65 1.24
CA ALA A 47 -12.07 5.44 1.90
C ALA A 47 -12.24 6.77 1.17
N GLU A 48 -13.48 7.23 1.07
CA GLU A 48 -13.83 8.52 0.48
C GLU A 48 -14.86 9.22 1.34
N SER A 49 -14.66 10.51 1.55
CA SER A 49 -15.61 11.44 2.15
C SER A 49 -16.07 12.47 1.11
N ALA A 50 -16.89 13.42 1.54
CA ALA A 50 -17.19 14.59 0.73
C ALA A 50 -15.94 15.42 0.38
N LEU A 51 -14.93 15.43 1.25
CA LEU A 51 -13.77 16.33 1.17
C LEU A 51 -12.47 15.63 0.79
N SER A 52 -12.34 14.31 1.01
CA SER A 52 -11.08 13.60 0.89
C SER A 52 -11.25 12.22 0.26
N GLN A 53 -10.20 11.77 -0.42
CA GLN A 53 -9.98 10.37 -0.80
C GLN A 53 -8.75 9.87 -0.09
N VAL A 54 -8.80 8.66 0.47
CA VAL A 54 -7.70 8.06 1.23
C VAL A 54 -7.55 6.60 0.82
N VAL A 55 -6.29 6.19 0.62
CA VAL A 55 -5.93 4.81 0.39
C VAL A 55 -4.78 4.42 1.33
N ILE A 56 -4.88 3.22 1.90
CA ILE A 56 -3.79 2.58 2.65
C ILE A 56 -3.20 1.47 1.79
N CYS A 57 -1.91 1.59 1.48
CA CYS A 57 -1.18 0.65 0.62
C CYS A 57 -0.22 -0.23 1.43
N PRO A 58 -0.10 -1.53 1.10
CA PRO A 58 1.03 -2.30 1.56
C PRO A 58 2.34 -1.74 0.95
N VAL A 59 3.34 -1.49 1.78
CA VAL A 59 4.68 -1.01 1.34
C VAL A 59 5.77 -1.83 2.01
N GLN A 60 6.96 -1.88 1.39
CA GLN A 60 8.12 -2.52 2.01
C GLN A 60 8.66 -1.63 3.14
N GLY A 61 8.76 -2.16 4.36
CA GLY A 61 9.29 -1.44 5.50
C GLY A 61 8.77 -1.96 6.84
N PRO A 62 9.27 -1.44 7.97
CA PRO A 62 9.01 -1.97 9.30
C PRO A 62 7.53 -1.88 9.74
N THR A 63 6.75 -0.91 9.25
CA THR A 63 5.32 -0.84 9.54
C THR A 63 4.45 -1.56 8.51
N GLY A 64 4.99 -1.79 7.30
CA GLY A 64 4.28 -2.45 6.20
C GLY A 64 3.21 -1.61 5.49
N TRP A 65 2.94 -0.37 5.93
CA TRP A 65 1.83 0.45 5.39
C TRP A 65 2.25 1.85 4.96
N GLY A 66 1.68 2.28 3.83
CA GLY A 66 1.72 3.65 3.33
C GLY A 66 0.32 4.26 3.33
N TYR A 67 0.23 5.54 3.64
CA TYR A 67 -0.97 6.36 3.53
C TYR A 67 -0.84 7.26 2.30
N SER A 68 -1.87 7.32 1.47
CA SER A 68 -2.01 8.30 0.40
C SER A 68 -3.37 8.97 0.51
N GLY A 69 -3.36 10.30 0.64
CA GLY A 69 -4.55 11.12 0.81
C GLY A 69 -4.60 12.23 -0.23
N LYS A 70 -5.80 12.52 -0.74
CA LYS A 70 -6.07 13.63 -1.65
C LYS A 70 -7.25 14.44 -1.15
N ALA A 71 -7.06 15.75 -0.96
CA ALA A 71 -8.16 16.68 -0.74
C ALA A 71 -8.91 16.93 -2.05
N LYS A 72 -10.20 16.65 -2.10
CA LYS A 72 -11.06 16.83 -3.28
C LYS A 72 -11.34 18.29 -3.60
N THR A 73 -11.32 19.16 -2.58
CA THR A 73 -11.60 20.59 -2.72
C THR A 73 -10.43 21.38 -3.29
N THR A 74 -9.20 21.03 -2.92
CA THR A 74 -7.98 21.75 -3.34
C THR A 74 -7.12 20.97 -4.32
N GLY A 75 -7.32 19.65 -4.42
CA GLY A 75 -6.46 18.77 -5.21
C GLY A 75 -5.12 18.46 -4.55
N ASN A 76 -4.88 18.90 -3.31
CA ASN A 76 -3.63 18.67 -2.60
C ASN A 76 -3.46 17.20 -2.22
N TRP A 77 -2.22 16.72 -2.27
CA TRP A 77 -1.85 15.33 -2.02
C TRP A 77 -0.92 15.21 -0.82
N ILE A 78 -1.05 14.10 -0.10
CA ILE A 78 -0.17 13.70 0.99
C ILE A 78 0.11 12.21 0.86
N ASP A 79 1.38 11.87 0.70
CA ASP A 79 1.88 10.50 0.73
C ASP A 79 2.81 10.32 1.92
N VAL A 80 2.52 9.33 2.76
CA VAL A 80 3.29 9.02 3.97
C VAL A 80 3.62 7.55 4.00
N ASN A 81 4.90 7.22 3.95
CA ASN A 81 5.37 5.86 4.24
C ASN A 81 5.53 5.69 5.75
N GLY A 82 5.18 4.54 6.29
CA GLY A 82 5.30 4.29 7.72
C GLY A 82 4.00 4.48 8.50
N ALA A 83 2.84 4.36 7.85
CA ALA A 83 1.57 4.33 8.57
C ALA A 83 1.54 3.10 9.50
N THR A 84 0.93 3.26 10.67
CA THR A 84 0.83 2.19 11.68
C THR A 84 -0.62 1.74 11.82
N GLN A 85 -0.83 0.44 11.97
CA GLN A 85 -2.14 -0.13 12.28
C GLN A 85 -2.23 -0.46 13.76
N ASP A 86 -3.35 -0.12 14.41
CA ASP A 86 -3.60 -0.51 15.79
C ASP A 86 -4.34 -1.85 15.92
N GLN A 87 -4.56 -2.29 17.16
CA GLN A 87 -5.24 -3.56 17.46
C GLN A 87 -6.72 -3.62 17.01
N PHE A 88 -7.33 -2.46 16.71
CA PHE A 88 -8.70 -2.35 16.23
C PHE A 88 -8.76 -2.20 14.70
N GLY A 89 -7.60 -2.29 14.03
CA GLY A 89 -7.48 -2.16 12.59
C GLY A 89 -7.54 -0.72 12.07
N ARG A 90 -7.43 0.28 12.95
CA ARG A 90 -7.36 1.71 12.59
C ARG A 90 -5.96 2.05 12.13
N PHE A 91 -5.85 2.93 11.13
CA PHE A 91 -4.57 3.36 10.61
C PHE A 91 -4.23 4.78 11.04
N HIS A 92 -2.98 4.99 11.38
CA HIS A 92 -2.43 6.28 11.79
C HIS A 92 -1.25 6.62 10.90
N ALA A 93 -1.27 7.79 10.29
CA ALA A 93 -0.14 8.36 9.57
C ALA A 93 0.25 9.69 10.20
N TYR A 94 1.55 9.99 10.20
CA TYR A 94 2.10 11.20 10.81
C TYR A 94 2.93 11.95 9.77
N ASN A 95 2.66 13.24 9.58
CA ASN A 95 3.43 14.07 8.64
C ASN A 95 3.48 15.52 9.14
N ASN A 96 4.68 16.09 9.29
CA ASN A 96 4.88 17.47 9.73
C ASN A 96 4.10 17.85 11.01
N GLY A 97 4.01 16.92 11.96
CA GLY A 97 3.26 17.08 13.21
C GLY A 97 1.74 16.90 13.11
N TYR A 98 1.18 16.80 11.89
CA TYR A 98 -0.22 16.42 11.72
C TYR A 98 -0.38 14.91 11.86
N THR A 99 -1.49 14.48 12.43
CA THR A 99 -1.87 13.06 12.51
C THR A 99 -3.13 12.82 11.71
N TYR A 100 -3.12 11.76 10.91
CA TYR A 100 -4.23 11.31 10.07
C TYR A 100 -4.73 9.98 10.63
N HIS A 101 -5.90 10.00 11.23
CA HIS A 101 -6.57 8.85 11.81
C HIS A 101 -7.61 8.32 10.83
N VAL A 102 -7.32 7.19 10.21
CA VAL A 102 -8.24 6.49 9.30
C VAL A 102 -9.00 5.45 10.12
N HIS A 103 -10.23 5.81 10.51
CA HIS A 103 -11.16 4.91 11.18
C HIS A 103 -12.05 4.23 10.14
N ARG A 104 -12.81 3.21 10.57
CA ARG A 104 -13.82 2.58 9.71
C ARG A 104 -14.97 3.52 9.33
N GLU A 105 -15.24 4.53 10.14
CA GLU A 105 -16.41 5.40 10.01
C GLU A 105 -16.07 6.81 9.55
N TYR A 106 -14.84 7.28 9.79
CA TYR A 106 -14.42 8.64 9.50
C TYR A 106 -12.91 8.79 9.28
N LEU A 107 -12.53 9.90 8.65
CA LEU A 107 -11.21 10.51 8.73
C LEU A 107 -11.19 11.49 9.90
N HIS A 108 -10.17 11.44 10.74
CA HIS A 108 -9.93 12.48 11.74
C HIS A 108 -8.50 12.99 11.59
N ILE A 109 -8.34 14.28 11.36
CA ILE A 109 -7.04 14.93 11.18
C ILE A 109 -6.82 15.87 12.36
N THR A 110 -5.70 15.69 13.05
CA THR A 110 -5.29 16.57 14.15
C THR A 110 -4.03 17.35 13.78
N ALA A 111 -4.00 18.61 14.20
CA ALA A 111 -2.83 19.48 14.07
C ALA A 111 -1.75 19.12 15.11
N PRO A 112 -0.52 19.67 14.97
CA PRO A 112 0.56 19.45 15.92
C PRO A 112 0.25 19.85 17.37
N ASP A 113 -0.67 20.80 17.58
CA ASP A 113 -1.14 21.22 18.89
C ASP A 113 -2.26 20.33 19.47
N GLY A 114 -2.63 19.26 18.76
CA GLY A 114 -3.69 18.33 19.13
C GLY A 114 -5.10 18.78 18.76
N THR A 115 -5.27 19.97 18.17
CA THR A 115 -6.59 20.44 17.74
C THR A 115 -7.10 19.65 16.54
N THR A 116 -8.42 19.48 16.44
CA THR A 116 -9.04 18.82 15.29
C THR A 116 -9.10 19.79 14.11
N VAL A 117 -8.44 19.44 13.02
CA VAL A 117 -8.44 20.19 11.76
C VAL A 117 -9.58 19.75 10.87
N SER A 118 -9.84 18.44 10.84
CA SER A 118 -10.93 17.88 10.04
C SER A 118 -11.49 16.62 10.70
N TYR A 119 -12.81 16.46 10.63
CA TYR A 119 -13.52 15.24 10.99
C TYR A 119 -14.53 14.94 9.88
N GLU A 120 -14.30 13.87 9.13
CA GLU A 120 -14.99 13.60 7.88
C GLU A 120 -15.60 12.20 7.91
N PRO A 121 -16.93 12.06 8.04
CA PRO A 121 -17.55 10.75 7.90
C PRO A 121 -17.35 10.23 6.47
N TRP A 122 -17.11 8.93 6.35
CA TRP A 122 -16.96 8.31 5.04
C TRP A 122 -18.30 8.20 4.32
N THR A 123 -18.30 8.55 3.04
CA THR A 123 -19.36 8.20 2.10
C THR A 123 -19.11 6.83 1.46
N TYR A 124 -17.86 6.39 1.44
CA TYR A 124 -17.45 5.07 0.98
C TYR A 124 -16.28 4.57 1.83
N TYR A 125 -16.33 3.31 2.24
CA TYR A 125 -15.24 2.65 2.96
C TYR A 125 -15.19 1.16 2.60
N VAL A 126 -14.02 0.68 2.23
CA VAL A 126 -13.74 -0.75 2.10
C VAL A 126 -12.39 -1.07 2.74
N GLN A 127 -12.32 -2.20 3.42
CA GLN A 127 -11.09 -2.74 4.01
C GLN A 127 -10.97 -4.22 3.66
N ARG A 128 -9.78 -4.66 3.24
CA ARG A 128 -9.51 -6.01 2.74
C ARG A 128 -8.33 -6.64 3.46
#